data_AF-A0A3M3GA47-F1
#
_entry.id   AF-A0A3M3GA47-F1
#
_cell.length_a   1.000
_cell.length_b   1.000
_cell.length_c   1.000
_cell.angle_alpha   90.00
_cell.angle_beta   90.00
_cell.angle_gamma   90.00
#
_symmetry.space_group_name_H-M   'P 1'
#
loop_
_entity.id
_entity.type
_entity.pdbx_description
1 polymer ?
#
loop_
_entity_poly.entity_id
_entity_poly.type
_entity_poly.pdbx_seq_one_letter_code
_entity_poly.pdbx_strand_id
1 'polypeptide(L)'
;MTAKRFRLRVLSFINGQLSAWPIAVLALMVGAALTIMLALADNELYQRQLRQRFDMLAAERFSRLQERLDRQVTRLDTLCRFFIFSHQVEQSEFDGFVAPLLIGTQAYAWNPKVTLAERAAFEQQAREEGSAGYAIREMDENGALKTATVRNEYFPVRFIQTLSKVPTPSGFDIASEPVRHVAL
;
A
#
# COMPACT_ATOMS: atom_id res chain seq x y z
N MET A 1 -32.26 -17.51 100.74
CA MET A 1 -31.30 -16.43 100.43
C MET A 1 -29.95 -17.08 100.15
N THR A 2 -29.54 -17.22 98.89
CA THR A 2 -28.12 -17.20 98.39
C THR A 2 -28.09 -17.61 96.90
N ALA A 3 -27.36 -16.83 96.11
CA ALA A 3 -27.58 -16.61 94.69
C ALA A 3 -26.95 -17.64 93.75
N LYS A 4 -27.69 -18.00 92.69
CA LYS A 4 -27.21 -18.73 91.51
C LYS A 4 -26.23 -17.85 90.74
N ARG A 5 -24.92 -18.09 90.85
CA ARG A 5 -23.90 -17.38 90.05
C ARG A 5 -23.88 -17.93 88.62
N PHE A 6 -24.55 -17.24 87.71
CA PHE A 6 -24.42 -17.44 86.27
C PHE A 6 -23.03 -16.94 85.83
N ARG A 7 -22.04 -17.84 85.69
CA ARG A 7 -20.74 -17.48 85.11
C ARG A 7 -20.94 -17.26 83.61
N LEU A 8 -21.00 -16.01 83.19
CA LEU A 8 -20.98 -15.63 81.78
C LEU A 8 -19.78 -16.27 81.07
N ARG A 9 -20.03 -17.18 80.13
CA ARG A 9 -19.08 -17.70 79.14
C ARG A 9 -18.73 -16.68 78.04
N VAL A 10 -18.65 -15.39 78.39
CA VAL A 10 -18.42 -14.31 77.40
C VAL A 10 -17.02 -13.67 77.55
N LEU A 11 -16.29 -13.97 78.63
CA LEU A 11 -14.95 -13.40 78.88
C LEU A 11 -13.78 -14.37 78.62
N SER A 12 -14.02 -15.52 77.99
CA SER A 12 -12.96 -16.50 77.68
C SER A 12 -12.35 -16.36 76.27
N PHE A 13 -12.79 -15.39 75.47
CA PHE A 13 -12.28 -15.21 74.09
C PHE A 13 -11.15 -14.19 73.95
N ILE A 14 -10.69 -13.57 75.05
CA ILE A 14 -9.57 -12.62 75.02
C ILE A 14 -8.43 -13.19 75.86
N ASN A 15 -7.84 -14.28 75.38
CA ASN A 15 -6.65 -14.89 75.96
C ASN A 15 -5.42 -14.50 75.13
N GLY A 16 -4.78 -13.39 75.51
CA GLY A 16 -3.33 -13.27 75.72
C GLY A 16 -2.27 -13.56 74.64
N GLN A 17 -2.60 -14.04 73.44
CA GLN A 17 -1.66 -14.21 72.31
C GLN A 17 -2.40 -14.21 70.96
N LEU A 18 -3.03 -13.11 70.58
CA LEU A 18 -3.26 -12.87 69.15
C LEU A 18 -1.89 -12.54 68.56
N SER A 19 -1.18 -13.56 68.08
CA SER A 19 0.10 -13.42 67.38
C SER A 19 -0.04 -12.29 66.36
N ALA A 20 0.94 -11.39 66.21
CA ALA A 20 0.86 -10.27 65.26
C ALA A 20 0.87 -10.74 63.78
N TRP A 21 1.10 -12.03 63.57
CA TRP A 21 1.22 -12.71 62.28
C TRP A 21 -0.01 -12.66 61.35
N PRO A 22 -1.28 -12.87 61.79
CA PRO A 22 -2.43 -12.81 60.89
C PRO A 22 -2.71 -11.38 60.41
N ILE A 23 -2.42 -10.36 61.22
CA ILE A 23 -2.51 -8.95 60.81
C ILE A 23 -1.44 -8.64 59.75
N ALA A 24 -0.21 -9.11 59.96
CA ALA A 24 0.87 -8.96 58.98
C ALA A 24 0.58 -9.68 57.65
N VAL A 25 0.05 -10.91 57.70
CA VAL A 25 -0.36 -11.67 56.50
C VAL A 25 -1.51 -10.98 55.78
N LEU A 26 -2.51 -10.47 56.50
CA LEU A 26 -3.61 -9.73 55.90
C LEU A 26 -3.12 -8.45 55.21
N ALA A 27 -2.25 -7.68 55.87
CA ALA A 27 -1.65 -6.48 55.29
C ALA A 27 -0.84 -6.80 54.02
N LEU A 28 -0.07 -7.89 54.03
CA LEU A 28 0.68 -8.36 52.86
C LEU A 28 -0.27 -8.78 51.73
N MET A 29 -1.33 -9.54 52.02
CA MET A 29 -2.33 -9.95 51.02
C MET A 29 -3.04 -8.76 50.38
N VAL A 30 -3.42 -7.76 51.17
CA VAL A 30 -4.05 -6.54 50.66
C VAL A 30 -3.06 -5.75 49.80
N GLY A 31 -1.81 -5.61 50.25
CA GLY A 31 -0.75 -4.97 49.46
C GLY A 31 -0.51 -5.68 48.13
N ALA A 32 -0.37 -7.00 48.15
CA ALA A 32 -0.17 -7.82 46.95
C ALA A 32 -1.37 -7.75 46.01
N ALA A 33 -2.60 -7.82 46.53
CA ALA A 33 -3.81 -7.67 45.74
C ALA A 33 -3.89 -6.29 45.07
N LEU A 34 -3.56 -5.22 45.80
CA LEU A 34 -3.52 -3.87 45.27
C LEU A 34 -2.44 -3.71 44.19
N THR A 35 -1.24 -4.26 44.41
CA THR A 35 -0.16 -4.25 43.41
C THR A 35 -0.56 -5.01 42.15
N ILE A 36 -1.16 -6.20 42.29
CA ILE A 36 -1.64 -6.98 41.14
C ILE A 36 -2.72 -6.21 40.38
N MET A 37 -3.68 -5.61 41.09
CA MET A 37 -4.74 -4.81 40.47
C MET A 37 -4.17 -3.62 39.67
N LEU A 38 -3.22 -2.89 40.25
CA LEU A 38 -2.54 -1.78 39.58
C LEU A 38 -1.72 -2.24 38.37
N ALA A 39 -1.00 -3.37 38.49
CA ALA A 39 -0.21 -3.91 37.39
C ALA A 39 -1.08 -4.36 36.20
N LEU A 40 -2.24 -4.96 36.46
CA LEU A 40 -3.19 -5.33 35.41
C LEU A 40 -3.79 -4.10 34.73
N ALA A 41 -4.19 -3.09 35.51
CA ALA A 41 -4.73 -1.84 34.97
C ALA A 41 -3.70 -1.08 34.12
N ASP A 42 -2.44 -1.01 34.58
CA ASP A 42 -1.34 -0.38 33.84
C ASP A 42 -1.02 -1.12 32.54
N ASN A 43 -1.00 -2.46 32.57
CA ASN A 43 -0.78 -3.25 31.37
C ASN A 43 -1.90 -3.04 30.33
N GLU A 44 -3.17 -2.99 30.74
CA GLU A 44 -4.26 -2.67 29.82
C GLU A 44 -4.11 -1.28 29.19
N LEU A 45 -3.78 -0.27 30.01
CA LEU A 45 -3.58 1.09 29.54
C LEU A 45 -2.40 1.19 28.57
N TYR A 46 -1.28 0.54 28.91
CA TYR A 46 -0.08 0.48 28.08
C TYR A 46 -0.38 -0.17 26.73
N GLN A 47 -1.09 -1.31 26.70
CA GLN A 47 -1.48 -1.97 25.46
C GLN A 47 -2.42 -1.11 24.61
N ARG A 48 -3.39 -0.41 25.22
CA ARG A 48 -4.27 0.53 24.51
C ARG A 48 -3.49 1.68 23.89
N GLN A 49 -2.55 2.28 24.64
CA GLN A 49 -1.70 3.35 24.13
C GLN A 49 -0.80 2.89 22.98
N LEU A 50 -0.22 1.68 23.10
CA LEU A 50 0.62 1.12 22.05
C LEU A 50 -0.16 0.90 20.75
N ARG A 51 -1.38 0.34 20.85
CA ARG A 51 -2.29 0.17 19.70
C ARG A 51 -2.68 1.51 19.08
N GLN A 52 -3.11 2.49 19.88
CA GLN A 52 -3.48 3.81 19.37
C GLN A 52 -2.32 4.50 18.63
N ARG A 53 -1.11 4.42 19.16
CA ARG A 53 0.09 4.96 18.50
C ARG A 53 0.39 4.23 17.19
N PHE A 54 0.28 2.90 17.20
CA PHE A 54 0.44 2.11 15.99
C PHE A 54 -0.61 2.50 14.93
N ASP A 55 -1.88 2.59 15.30
CA ASP A 55 -2.97 2.95 14.39
C ASP A 55 -2.78 4.35 13.82
N MET A 56 -2.36 5.31 14.64
CA MET A 56 -2.06 6.68 14.18
C MET A 56 -0.91 6.69 13.16
N LEU A 57 0.19 5.98 13.45
CA LEU A 57 1.33 5.89 12.53
C LEU A 57 1.00 5.12 11.25
N ALA A 58 0.18 4.07 11.36
CA ALA A 58 -0.29 3.29 10.22
C ALA A 58 -1.20 4.13 9.33
N ALA A 59 -2.15 4.87 9.92
CA ALA A 59 -3.05 5.76 9.21
C ALA A 59 -2.29 6.89 8.50
N GLU A 60 -1.30 7.50 9.16
CA GLU A 60 -0.45 8.52 8.54
C GLU A 60 0.30 7.97 7.31
N ARG A 61 0.88 6.77 7.42
CA ARG A 61 1.57 6.10 6.32
C ARG A 61 0.63 5.75 5.18
N PHE A 62 -0.55 5.21 5.50
CA PHE A 62 -1.58 4.88 4.52
C PHE A 62 -2.05 6.11 3.77
N SER A 63 -2.37 7.18 4.48
CA SER A 63 -2.84 8.44 3.89
C SER A 63 -1.79 9.04 2.95
N ARG A 64 -0.50 8.98 3.33
CA ARG A 64 0.61 9.42 2.45
C ARG A 64 0.75 8.56 1.20
N LEU A 65 0.55 7.25 1.30
CA LEU A 65 0.59 6.35 0.15
C LEU A 65 -0.58 6.66 -0.80
N GLN A 66 -1.78 6.79 -0.26
CA GLN A 66 -2.97 7.13 -1.02
C GLN A 66 -2.81 8.47 -1.74
N GLU A 67 -2.38 9.52 -1.04
CA GLU A 67 -2.14 10.84 -1.64
C GLU A 67 -1.05 10.81 -2.74
N ARG A 68 -0.08 9.90 -2.65
CA ARG A 68 0.91 9.70 -3.71
C ARG A 68 0.30 9.01 -4.92
N LEU A 69 -0.53 7.99 -4.73
CA LEU A 69 -1.22 7.28 -5.82
C LEU A 69 -2.24 8.20 -6.52
N ASP A 70 -3.06 8.92 -5.76
CA ASP A 70 -4.04 9.87 -6.30
C ASP A 70 -3.35 10.95 -7.15
N ARG A 71 -2.16 11.42 -6.73
CA ARG A 71 -1.35 12.33 -7.54
C ARG A 71 -0.89 11.71 -8.86
N GLN A 72 -0.54 10.43 -8.89
CA GLN A 72 -0.18 9.76 -10.15
C GLN A 72 -1.42 9.58 -11.07
N VAL A 73 -2.58 9.26 -10.51
CA VAL A 73 -3.83 9.15 -11.27
C VAL A 73 -4.20 10.49 -11.91
N THR A 74 -4.11 11.60 -11.18
CA THR A 74 -4.39 12.93 -11.73
C THR A 74 -3.42 13.32 -12.85
N ARG A 75 -2.15 12.92 -12.75
CA ARG A 75 -1.17 13.14 -13.83
C ARG A 75 -1.47 12.28 -15.06
N LEU A 76 -1.87 11.03 -14.86
CA LEU A 76 -2.32 10.15 -15.95
C LEU A 76 -3.56 10.73 -16.65
N ASP A 77 -4.55 11.23 -15.90
CA ASP A 77 -5.72 11.92 -16.47
C ASP A 77 -5.30 13.15 -17.30
N THR A 78 -4.31 13.90 -16.82
CA THR A 78 -3.77 15.07 -17.53
C THR A 78 -3.10 14.67 -18.84
N LEU A 79 -2.32 13.58 -18.86
CA LEU A 79 -1.73 13.02 -20.08
C LEU A 79 -2.79 12.48 -21.04
N CYS A 80 -3.84 11.84 -20.52
CA CYS A 80 -4.97 11.37 -21.34
C CYS A 80 -5.65 12.54 -22.05
N ARG A 81 -5.94 13.63 -21.33
CA ARG A 81 -6.52 14.85 -21.90
C ARG A 81 -5.62 15.48 -22.96
N PHE A 82 -4.30 15.49 -22.74
CA PHE A 82 -3.34 15.98 -23.74
C PHE A 82 -3.50 15.25 -25.08
N PHE A 83 -3.63 13.92 -25.08
CA PHE A 83 -3.90 13.15 -26.30
C PHE A 83 -5.31 13.37 -26.87
N ILE A 84 -6.34 13.47 -26.02
CA ILE A 84 -7.74 13.66 -26.48
C ILE A 84 -7.93 15.01 -27.19
N PHE A 85 -7.26 16.07 -26.72
CA PHE A 85 -7.43 17.43 -27.22
C PHE A 85 -6.35 17.86 -28.23
N SER A 86 -5.46 16.95 -28.63
CA SER A 86 -4.46 17.20 -29.66
C SER A 86 -4.85 16.50 -30.96
N HIS A 87 -4.65 17.18 -32.11
CA HIS A 87 -4.92 16.57 -33.41
C HIS A 87 -3.90 15.49 -33.79
N GLN A 88 -2.62 15.78 -33.56
CA GLN A 88 -1.49 14.88 -33.73
C GLN A 88 -0.47 15.27 -32.67
N VAL A 89 0.18 14.28 -32.07
CA VAL A 89 1.22 14.49 -31.05
C VAL A 89 2.54 14.04 -31.64
N GLU A 90 3.50 14.95 -31.71
CA GLU A 90 4.87 14.63 -32.09
C GLU A 90 5.66 14.04 -30.90
N GLN A 91 6.75 13.34 -31.20
CA GLN A 91 7.65 12.79 -30.17
C GLN A 91 8.19 13.89 -29.24
N SER A 92 8.56 15.04 -29.80
CA SER A 92 9.10 16.20 -29.06
C SER A 92 8.07 16.81 -28.10
N GLU A 93 6.81 16.89 -28.53
CA GLU A 93 5.68 17.39 -27.72
C GLU A 93 5.39 16.43 -26.56
N PHE A 94 5.37 15.12 -26.84
CA PHE A 94 5.24 14.10 -25.80
C PHE A 94 6.39 14.20 -24.79
N ASP A 95 7.64 14.26 -25.24
CA ASP A 95 8.81 14.32 -24.37
C ASP A 95 8.81 15.58 -23.50
N GLY A 96 8.41 16.73 -24.07
CA GLY A 96 8.31 17.99 -23.35
C GLY A 96 7.17 18.00 -22.32
N PHE A 97 6.03 17.40 -22.65
CA PHE A 97 4.88 17.31 -21.75
C PHE A 97 5.11 16.33 -20.60
N VAL A 98 5.73 15.18 -20.88
CA VAL A 98 5.90 14.08 -19.93
C VAL A 98 7.11 14.27 -19.02
N ALA A 99 8.18 14.95 -19.47
CA ALA A 99 9.40 15.16 -18.69
C ALA A 99 9.15 15.64 -17.25
N PRO A 100 8.33 16.69 -17.01
CA PRO A 100 8.05 17.15 -15.65
C PRO A 100 7.15 16.20 -14.84
N LEU A 101 6.41 15.30 -15.50
CA LEU A 101 5.46 14.39 -14.85
C LEU A 101 6.14 13.18 -14.21
N LEU A 102 7.37 12.84 -14.63
CA LEU A 102 8.12 11.65 -14.19
C LEU A 102 8.47 11.61 -12.69
N ILE A 103 8.22 12.68 -11.92
CA ILE A 103 8.53 12.72 -10.49
C ILE A 103 7.69 11.67 -9.72
N GLY A 104 8.34 10.69 -9.12
CA GLY A 104 7.64 9.68 -8.32
C GLY A 104 6.93 8.59 -9.14
N THR A 105 7.24 8.48 -10.43
CA THR A 105 6.95 7.31 -11.26
C THR A 105 8.20 6.93 -12.07
N GLN A 106 8.22 5.73 -12.65
CA GLN A 106 9.34 5.28 -13.47
C GLN A 106 9.20 5.66 -14.93
N ALA A 107 7.97 5.61 -15.47
CA ALA A 107 7.72 5.85 -16.88
C ALA A 107 6.28 6.26 -17.14
N TYR A 108 6.08 6.98 -18.24
CA TYR A 108 4.78 7.12 -18.90
C TYR A 108 4.92 6.63 -20.35
N ALA A 109 3.95 5.86 -20.80
CA ALA A 109 3.88 5.38 -22.16
C ALA A 109 2.48 5.63 -22.75
N TRP A 110 2.44 5.96 -24.03
CA TRP A 110 1.21 6.00 -24.81
C TRP A 110 1.14 4.78 -25.72
N ASN A 111 0.09 3.98 -25.52
CA ASN A 111 -0.11 2.70 -26.20
C ASN A 111 -1.50 2.72 -26.87
N PRO A 112 -1.62 3.29 -28.08
CA PRO A 112 -2.91 3.40 -28.75
C PRO A 112 -3.44 2.01 -29.11
N LYS A 113 -4.76 1.84 -29.10
CA LYS A 113 -5.40 0.68 -29.70
C LYS A 113 -5.26 0.75 -31.22
N VAL A 114 -4.69 -0.28 -31.83
CA VAL A 114 -4.49 -0.39 -33.28
C VAL A 114 -5.13 -1.70 -33.75
N THR A 115 -6.10 -1.62 -34.64
CA THR A 115 -6.72 -2.82 -35.23
C THR A 115 -5.82 -3.45 -36.28
N LEU A 116 -6.10 -4.71 -36.64
CA LEU A 116 -5.40 -5.38 -37.74
C LEU A 116 -5.44 -4.58 -39.06
N ALA A 117 -6.56 -3.93 -39.35
CA ALA A 117 -6.74 -3.13 -40.55
C ALA A 117 -5.88 -1.85 -40.54
N GLU A 118 -5.66 -1.26 -39.36
CA GLU A 118 -4.90 -0.01 -39.17
C GLU A 118 -3.39 -0.26 -39.07
N ARG A 119 -2.97 -1.47 -38.69
CA ARG A 119 -1.57 -1.83 -38.39
C ARG A 119 -0.58 -1.33 -39.45
N ALA A 120 -0.84 -1.61 -40.72
CA ALA A 120 0.10 -1.25 -41.79
C ALA A 120 0.28 0.26 -41.93
N ALA A 121 -0.83 1.01 -41.90
CA ALA A 121 -0.82 2.47 -41.98
C ALA A 121 -0.15 3.08 -40.73
N PHE A 122 -0.46 2.55 -39.54
CA PHE A 122 0.12 3.00 -38.28
C PHE A 122 1.64 2.80 -38.23
N GLU A 123 2.13 1.61 -38.61
CA GLU A 123 3.56 1.34 -38.66
C GLU A 123 4.27 2.20 -39.71
N GLN A 124 3.64 2.47 -40.85
CA GLN A 124 4.19 3.36 -41.87
C GLN A 124 4.28 4.80 -41.37
N GLN A 125 3.20 5.32 -40.78
CA GLN A 125 3.16 6.66 -40.21
C GLN A 125 4.26 6.85 -39.15
N ALA A 126 4.42 5.89 -38.23
CA ALA A 126 5.48 5.96 -37.22
C ALA A 126 6.89 6.00 -37.83
N ARG A 127 7.11 5.29 -38.95
CA ARG A 127 8.38 5.32 -39.69
C ARG A 127 8.62 6.68 -40.36
N GLU A 128 7.59 7.27 -40.95
CA GLU A 128 7.63 8.60 -41.58
C GLU A 128 7.88 9.72 -40.54
N GLU A 129 7.35 9.55 -39.32
CA GLU A 129 7.54 10.46 -38.18
C GLU A 129 8.89 10.27 -37.45
N GLY A 130 9.82 9.51 -38.03
CA GLY A 130 11.21 9.42 -37.56
C GLY A 130 11.57 8.17 -36.75
N SER A 131 10.62 7.25 -36.50
CA SER A 131 10.92 5.96 -35.87
C SER A 131 11.34 4.93 -36.93
N ALA A 132 12.55 5.08 -37.46
CA ALA A 132 13.10 4.19 -38.49
C ALA A 132 13.02 2.71 -38.05
N GLY A 133 12.35 1.88 -38.84
CA GLY A 133 12.19 0.46 -38.54
C GLY A 133 11.13 0.12 -37.47
N TYR A 134 10.24 1.08 -37.14
CA TYR A 134 9.09 0.81 -36.28
C TYR A 134 8.25 -0.34 -36.84
N ALA A 135 7.92 -1.28 -35.97
CA ALA A 135 7.03 -2.40 -36.23
C ALA A 135 6.39 -2.81 -34.90
N ILE A 136 5.15 -3.31 -34.96
CA ILE A 136 4.51 -3.88 -33.77
C ILE A 136 5.20 -5.21 -33.45
N ARG A 137 5.71 -5.34 -32.23
CA ARG A 137 6.54 -6.46 -31.76
C ARG A 137 5.96 -7.10 -30.51
N GLU A 138 6.20 -8.39 -30.35
CA GLU A 138 5.88 -9.16 -29.15
C GLU A 138 7.15 -9.83 -28.62
N MET A 139 7.15 -10.20 -27.34
CA MET A 139 8.20 -11.07 -26.79
C MET A 139 7.98 -12.51 -27.25
N ASP A 140 9.06 -13.19 -27.64
CA ASP A 140 9.06 -14.63 -27.84
C ASP A 140 9.29 -15.38 -26.51
N GLU A 141 9.27 -16.72 -26.57
CA GLU A 141 9.48 -17.59 -25.39
C GLU A 141 10.87 -17.41 -24.76
N ASN A 142 11.84 -16.88 -25.51
CA ASN A 142 13.20 -16.61 -25.08
C ASN A 142 13.38 -15.17 -24.58
N GLY A 143 12.31 -14.37 -24.53
CA GLY A 143 12.33 -12.96 -24.12
C GLY A 143 12.91 -12.01 -25.17
N ALA A 144 13.14 -12.47 -26.40
CA ALA A 144 13.57 -11.63 -27.52
C ALA A 144 12.36 -10.99 -28.22
N LEU A 145 12.56 -9.82 -28.81
CA LEU A 145 11.51 -9.13 -29.55
C LEU A 145 11.44 -9.66 -30.98
N LYS A 146 10.26 -10.14 -31.37
CA LYS A 146 9.93 -10.51 -32.74
C LYS A 146 8.73 -9.71 -33.24
N THR A 147 8.50 -9.69 -34.55
CA THR A 147 7.29 -9.09 -35.13
C THR A 147 6.05 -9.76 -34.55
N ALA A 148 5.08 -8.94 -34.14
CA ALA A 148 3.85 -9.43 -33.53
C ALA A 148 3.05 -10.32 -34.49
N THR A 149 2.54 -11.42 -33.95
CA THR A 149 1.63 -12.33 -34.65
C THR A 149 0.35 -11.63 -35.10
N VAL A 150 -0.40 -12.24 -36.02
CA VAL A 150 -1.67 -11.67 -36.50
C VAL A 150 -2.71 -11.75 -35.39
N ARG A 151 -3.26 -10.61 -34.98
CA ARG A 151 -4.31 -10.46 -33.96
C ARG A 151 -5.29 -9.39 -34.40
N ASN A 152 -6.49 -9.40 -33.86
CA ASN A 152 -7.52 -8.42 -34.21
C ASN A 152 -7.16 -7.00 -33.73
N GLU A 153 -6.46 -6.91 -32.59
CA GLU A 153 -6.12 -5.67 -31.92
C GLU A 153 -4.71 -5.75 -31.33
N TYR A 154 -4.04 -4.60 -31.29
CA TYR A 154 -2.70 -4.40 -30.78
C TYR A 154 -2.65 -3.15 -29.91
N PHE A 155 -1.76 -3.13 -28.93
CA PHE A 155 -1.51 -1.98 -28.06
C PHE A 155 -0.01 -1.66 -28.06
N PRO A 156 0.55 -1.23 -29.20
CA PRO A 156 1.98 -1.00 -29.33
C PRO A 156 2.41 0.24 -28.55
N VAL A 157 3.58 0.18 -27.92
CA VAL A 157 4.23 1.36 -27.34
C VAL A 157 4.58 2.32 -28.48
N ARG A 158 3.86 3.45 -28.58
CA ARG A 158 4.08 4.49 -29.59
C ARG A 158 5.02 5.57 -29.08
N PHE A 159 4.79 6.02 -27.84
CA PHE A 159 5.62 7.00 -27.15
C PHE A 159 5.95 6.48 -25.76
N ILE A 160 7.18 6.70 -25.29
CA ILE A 160 7.56 6.41 -23.93
C ILE A 160 8.65 7.34 -23.44
N GLN A 161 8.50 7.81 -22.21
CA GLN A 161 9.56 8.47 -21.47
C GLN A 161 9.74 7.75 -20.15
N THR A 162 10.99 7.44 -19.81
CA THR A 162 11.34 6.61 -18.65
C THR A 162 12.59 7.11 -17.97
N LEU A 163 12.64 6.97 -16.65
CA LEU A 163 13.86 7.14 -15.85
C LEU A 163 14.74 5.88 -15.88
N SER A 164 14.22 4.76 -16.39
CA SER A 164 14.98 3.52 -16.52
C SER A 164 16.06 3.65 -17.57
N LYS A 165 17.24 3.11 -17.27
CA LYS A 165 18.34 2.94 -18.24
C LYS A 165 18.10 1.77 -19.19
N VAL A 166 17.13 0.91 -18.88
CA VAL A 166 16.75 -0.22 -19.75
C VAL A 166 15.80 0.35 -20.81
N PRO A 167 16.17 0.29 -22.11
CA PRO A 167 15.30 0.74 -23.17
C PRO A 167 14.00 -0.05 -23.13
N THR A 168 12.86 0.63 -23.05
CA THR A 168 11.59 -0.04 -23.35
C THR A 168 11.50 -0.14 -24.86
N PRO A 169 11.26 -1.34 -25.40
CA PRO A 169 11.27 -1.51 -26.84
C PRO A 169 10.11 -0.77 -27.49
N SER A 170 10.46 0.18 -28.37
CA SER A 170 9.50 0.85 -29.24
C SER A 170 8.71 -0.19 -30.06
N GLY A 171 7.40 0.00 -30.16
CA GLY A 171 6.50 -0.91 -30.85
C GLY A 171 6.16 -2.19 -30.09
N PHE A 172 6.64 -2.38 -28.86
CA PHE A 172 6.25 -3.52 -28.04
C PHE A 172 4.74 -3.49 -27.74
N ASP A 173 4.05 -4.56 -28.11
CA ASP A 173 2.63 -4.75 -27.86
C ASP A 173 2.41 -5.18 -26.41
N ILE A 174 1.88 -4.30 -25.57
CA ILE A 174 1.66 -4.57 -24.15
C ILE A 174 0.62 -5.66 -23.91
N ALA A 175 -0.28 -5.90 -24.88
CA ALA A 175 -1.25 -7.00 -24.82
C ALA A 175 -0.57 -8.37 -24.95
N SER A 176 0.68 -8.44 -25.40
CA SER A 176 1.44 -9.70 -25.45
C SER A 176 1.94 -10.17 -24.07
N GLU A 177 1.90 -9.33 -23.05
CA GLU A 177 2.33 -9.66 -21.69
C GLU A 177 1.09 -9.88 -20.78
N PRO A 178 0.95 -11.06 -20.13
CA PRO A 178 -0.28 -11.43 -19.42
C PRO A 178 -0.72 -10.45 -18.32
N VAL A 179 0.21 -9.91 -17.53
CA VAL A 179 -0.12 -9.02 -16.41
C VAL A 179 -0.58 -7.66 -16.91
N ARG A 180 0.02 -7.15 -18.00
CA ARG A 180 -0.41 -5.91 -18.64
C ARG A 180 -1.72 -6.07 -19.40
N HIS A 181 -1.95 -7.21 -20.02
CA HIS A 181 -3.18 -7.48 -20.77
C HIS A 181 -4.44 -7.35 -19.90
N VAL A 182 -4.40 -7.77 -18.63
CA VAL A 182 -5.57 -7.67 -17.73
C VAL A 182 -5.90 -6.23 -17.29
N ALA A 183 -5.04 -5.26 -17.58
CA ALA A 183 -5.20 -3.85 -17.22
C ALA A 183 -5.59 -2.94 -18.41
N LEU A 184 -5.82 -3.53 -19.60
CA LEU A 184 -6.30 -2.84 -20.81
C LEU A 184 -7.83 -2.72 -20.80
#